data_AF-A0A174UDS9-F1
#
_entry.id   AF-A0A174UDS9-F1
#
_cell.length_a   1.000
_cell.length_b   1.000
_cell.length_c   1.000
_cell.angle_alpha   90.00
_cell.angle_beta   90.00
_cell.angle_gamma   90.00
#
_symmetry.space_group_name_H-M   'P 1'
#
loop_
_entity.id
_entity.type
_entity.pdbx_description
1 polymer ?
#
loop_
_entity_poly.entity_id
_entity_poly.type
_entity_poly.pdbx_seq_one_letter_code
_entity_poly.pdbx_strand_id
1 'polypeptide(L)'
;MQITDVRVRRIEKEGKMKAIVSITLDNEFVIHDIKVIEGEKGLFIAMPSRKAADGEYRDIAHPINSNTRDMIQRVILDKYETTALELPEEEAAMA
;
A
#
# COMPACT_ATOMS: atom_id res chain seq x y z
N MET A 1 -9.97 14.80 5.56
CA MET A 1 -9.45 13.62 4.85
C MET A 1 -9.07 12.54 5.84
N GLN A 2 -9.82 11.45 5.80
CA GLN A 2 -9.65 10.21 6.55
C GLN A 2 -9.54 9.05 5.57
N ILE A 3 -8.70 8.06 5.88
CA ILE A 3 -8.72 6.79 5.15
C ILE A 3 -9.81 5.92 5.79
N THR A 4 -10.85 5.60 5.05
CA THR A 4 -12.02 4.88 5.55
C THR A 4 -12.05 3.40 5.18
N ASP A 5 -11.33 3.00 4.13
CA ASP A 5 -11.12 1.59 3.77
C ASP A 5 -9.70 1.39 3.24
N VAL A 6 -9.12 0.22 3.51
CA VAL A 6 -7.82 -0.21 3.01
C VAL A 6 -7.91 -1.65 2.56
N ARG A 7 -7.68 -1.87 1.26
CA ARG A 7 -7.68 -3.20 0.65
C ARG A 7 -6.26 -3.58 0.27
N VAL A 8 -5.79 -4.68 0.86
CA VAL A 8 -4.43 -5.18 0.66
C VAL A 8 -4.50 -6.45 -0.18
N ARG A 9 -3.75 -6.49 -1.28
CA ARG A 9 -3.52 -7.69 -2.07
C ARG A 9 -2.04 -8.05 -2.03
N ARG A 10 -1.71 -9.16 -1.36
CA ARG A 10 -0.34 -9.62 -1.22
C ARG A 10 0.23 -10.15 -2.53
N ILE A 11 1.55 -10.11 -2.62
CA ILE A 11 2.31 -10.67 -3.72
C ILE A 11 3.27 -11.70 -3.10
N GLU A 12 3.10 -12.96 -3.46
CA GLU A 12 3.89 -14.10 -2.97
C GLU A 12 5.24 -14.25 -3.69
N LYS A 13 5.46 -13.49 -4.76
CA LYS A 13 6.68 -13.60 -5.57
C LYS A 13 7.88 -13.00 -4.85
N GLU A 14 9.04 -13.63 -5.02
CA GLU A 14 10.33 -13.07 -4.60
C GLU A 14 10.56 -11.68 -5.22
N GLY A 15 10.90 -10.72 -4.38
CA GLY A 15 11.15 -9.35 -4.80
C GLY A 15 10.91 -8.35 -3.68
N LYS A 16 11.23 -7.08 -3.99
CA LYS A 16 11.04 -5.96 -3.06
C LYS A 16 9.58 -5.59 -2.88
N MET A 17 8.70 -5.89 -3.85
CA MET A 17 7.27 -5.54 -3.75
C MET A 17 6.50 -6.65 -3.02
N LYS A 18 5.85 -6.30 -1.91
CA LYS A 18 5.16 -7.26 -1.03
C LYS A 18 3.64 -7.24 -1.16
N ALA A 19 3.07 -6.10 -1.54
CA ALA A 19 1.64 -5.98 -1.75
C ALA A 19 1.31 -4.81 -2.69
N ILE A 20 0.11 -4.89 -3.27
CA ILE A 20 -0.58 -3.77 -3.90
C ILE A 20 -1.77 -3.42 -3.02
N VAL A 21 -1.97 -2.13 -2.78
CA VAL A 21 -2.93 -1.58 -1.84
C VAL A 21 -3.81 -0.56 -2.56
N SER A 22 -5.08 -0.55 -2.22
CA SER A 22 -6.01 0.53 -2.56
C SER A 22 -6.57 1.12 -1.27
N ILE A 23 -6.69 2.45 -1.24
CA ILE A 23 -7.29 3.17 -0.10
C ILE A 23 -8.52 3.95 -0.55
N THR A 24 -9.51 4.02 0.32
CA THR A 24 -10.68 4.90 0.17
C THR A 24 -10.55 6.07 1.13
N LEU A 25 -10.70 7.27 0.61
CA LEU A 25 -10.67 8.53 1.34
C LEU A 25 -12.08 9.04 1.54
N ASP A 26 -12.42 9.36 2.79
CA ASP A 26 -13.69 9.95 3.21
C ASP A 26 -14.96 9.20 2.70
N ASN A 27 -14.86 7.89 2.41
CA ASN A 27 -15.90 7.08 1.74
C ASN A 27 -16.30 7.55 0.33
N GLU A 28 -15.51 8.41 -0.29
CA GLU A 28 -15.89 9.12 -1.51
C GLU A 28 -14.90 8.92 -2.65
N PHE A 29 -13.61 8.76 -2.35
CA PHE A 29 -12.57 8.74 -3.38
C PHE A 29 -11.60 7.58 -3.18
N VAL A 30 -11.30 6.83 -4.25
CA VAL A 30 -10.38 5.69 -4.17
C VAL A 30 -9.07 5.98 -4.90
N ILE A 31 -7.96 5.64 -4.25
CA ILE A 31 -6.63 5.61 -4.87
C ILE A 31 -6.18 4.16 -4.97
N HIS A 32 -5.95 3.70 -6.20
CA HIS A 32 -5.44 2.37 -6.51
C HIS A 32 -3.92 2.37 -6.70
N ASP A 33 -3.35 1.16 -6.77
CA ASP A 33 -1.96 0.91 -7.16
C ASP A 33 -0.89 1.54 -6.24
N ILE A 34 -1.20 1.72 -4.96
CA ILE A 34 -0.19 1.97 -3.93
C ILE A 34 0.56 0.66 -3.68
N LYS A 35 1.87 0.70 -3.53
CA LYS A 35 2.69 -0.51 -3.35
C LYS A 35 3.32 -0.52 -1.97
N VAL A 36 3.32 -1.67 -1.30
CA VAL A 36 4.17 -1.91 -0.12
C VAL A 36 5.48 -2.52 -0.60
N ILE A 37 6.59 -1.87 -0.27
CA ILE A 37 7.93 -2.22 -0.72
C ILE A 37 8.83 -2.47 0.49
N GLU A 38 9.60 -3.55 0.44
CA GLU A 38 10.70 -3.84 1.37
C GLU A 38 11.98 -3.17 0.86
N GLY A 39 12.46 -2.19 1.62
CA GLY A 39 13.75 -1.53 1.44
C GLY A 39 14.74 -1.93 2.53
N GLU A 40 15.96 -1.38 2.45
CA GLU A 40 17.04 -1.68 3.41
C GLU A 40 16.71 -1.24 4.86
N LYS A 41 15.86 -0.22 5.01
CA LYS A 41 15.43 0.32 6.31
C LYS A 41 14.06 -0.19 6.76
N GLY A 42 13.55 -1.24 6.12
CA GLY A 42 12.24 -1.81 6.39
C GLY A 42 11.19 -1.49 5.32
N LEU A 43 9.92 -1.72 5.68
CA LEU A 43 8.78 -1.54 4.79
C LEU A 43 8.44 -0.05 4.61
N PHE A 44 8.09 0.33 3.40
CA PHE A 44 7.59 1.65 3.06
C PHE A 44 6.54 1.55 1.94
N ILE A 45 5.80 2.64 1.72
CA ILE A 45 4.84 2.71 0.62
C ILE A 45 5.39 3.50 -0.57
N ALA A 46 5.11 3.03 -1.78
CA ALA A 46 5.31 3.79 -3.01
C ALA A 46 3.94 4.14 -3.59
N MET A 47 3.74 5.43 -3.87
CA MET A 47 2.51 5.94 -4.48
C MET A 47 2.33 5.43 -5.93
N PRO A 48 1.10 5.44 -6.46
CA PRO A 48 0.88 5.10 -7.87
C PRO A 48 1.61 6.09 -8.75
N SER A 49 2.45 5.59 -9.66
CA SER A 49 3.27 6.41 -10.54
C SER A 49 3.18 5.94 -11.99
N ARG A 50 3.36 6.88 -12.92
CA ARG A 50 3.47 6.61 -14.35
C ARG A 50 4.77 7.15 -14.89
N LYS A 51 5.31 6.46 -15.89
CA LYS A 51 6.47 6.90 -16.66
C LYS A 51 6.01 8.00 -17.62
N ALA A 52 6.58 9.19 -17.48
CA ALA A 52 6.37 10.31 -18.38
C ALA A 52 7.16 10.14 -19.69
N ALA A 53 6.87 11.00 -20.67
CA ALA A 53 7.49 10.94 -22.00
C ALA A 53 9.01 11.17 -21.98
N ASP A 54 9.50 11.92 -20.98
CA ASP A 54 10.93 12.13 -20.70
C ASP A 54 11.60 10.92 -20.03
N GLY A 55 10.83 9.89 -19.69
CA GLY A 55 11.30 8.66 -19.07
C GLY A 55 11.33 8.69 -17.55
N GLU A 56 11.02 9.82 -16.91
CA GLU A 56 10.93 9.94 -15.46
C GLU A 56 9.63 9.32 -14.92
N TYR A 57 9.69 8.77 -13.71
CA TYR A 57 8.47 8.35 -13.01
C TYR A 57 7.94 9.51 -12.18
N ARG A 58 6.64 9.79 -12.33
CA ARG A 58 5.94 10.78 -11.52
C ARG A 58 4.74 10.15 -10.85
N ASP A 59 4.56 10.49 -9.58
CA ASP A 59 3.40 10.05 -8.82
C ASP A 59 2.14 10.69 -9.40
N ILE A 60 1.15 9.85 -9.68
CA ILE A 60 -0.18 10.24 -10.14
C ILE A 60 -0.97 10.86 -8.99
N ALA A 61 -0.81 10.28 -7.79
CA ALA A 61 -1.40 10.77 -6.56
C ALA A 61 -0.34 10.76 -5.48
N HIS A 62 -0.17 11.87 -4.76
CA HIS A 62 0.78 11.96 -3.66
C HIS A 62 0.28 12.95 -2.59
N PRO A 63 0.57 12.69 -1.31
CA PRO A 63 0.31 13.63 -0.24
C PRO A 63 1.20 14.86 -0.38
N ILE A 64 0.63 16.05 -0.14
CA ILE A 64 1.34 17.33 -0.26
C ILE A 64 2.33 17.55 0.88
N ASN A 65 2.02 17.07 2.09
CA ASN A 65 2.82 17.31 3.29
C ASN A 65 3.19 16.00 4.02
N SER A 66 4.25 16.08 4.83
CA SER A 66 4.80 14.94 5.57
C SER A 66 3.78 14.32 6.53
N ASN A 67 3.01 15.13 7.26
CA ASN A 67 2.01 14.60 8.20
C ASN A 67 0.98 13.68 7.50
N THR A 68 0.53 14.07 6.30
CA THR A 68 -0.39 13.26 5.51
C THR A 68 0.30 12.01 4.96
N ARG A 69 1.56 12.12 4.55
CA ARG A 69 2.38 10.98 4.12
C ARG A 69 2.53 9.95 5.23
N ASP A 70 2.90 10.39 6.43
CA ASP A 70 3.14 9.53 7.58
C ASP A 70 1.84 8.85 8.02
N MET A 71 0.72 9.57 8.00
CA MET A 71 -0.60 9.01 8.26
C MET A 71 -0.96 7.90 7.26
N ILE A 72 -0.83 8.15 5.95
CA ILE A 72 -1.16 7.15 4.92
C ILE A 72 -0.24 5.94 5.06
N GLN A 73 1.06 6.15 5.24
CA GLN A 73 2.03 5.07 5.40
C GLN A 73 1.69 4.20 6.60
N ARG A 74 1.46 4.80 7.77
CA ARG A 74 1.12 4.07 8.99
C ARG A 74 -0.13 3.21 8.79
N VAL A 75 -1.23 3.82 8.33
CA VAL A 75 -2.51 3.11 8.15
C VAL A 75 -2.40 1.94 7.17
N ILE A 76 -1.65 2.10 6.07
CA ILE A 76 -1.44 1.03 5.10
C ILE A 76 -0.57 -0.09 5.68
N LEU A 77 0.54 0.24 6.33
CA LEU A 77 1.45 -0.77 6.89
C LEU A 77 0.80 -1.53 8.04
N ASP A 78 0.08 -0.85 8.94
CA ASP A 78 -0.68 -1.48 10.02
C ASP A 78 -1.69 -2.51 9.46
N LYS A 79 -2.42 -2.15 8.39
CA LYS A 79 -3.37 -3.07 7.74
C LYS A 79 -2.66 -4.23 7.04
N TYR A 80 -1.55 -3.96 6.35
CA TYR A 80 -0.76 -4.99 5.68
C TYR A 80 -0.21 -6.04 6.65
N GLU A 81 0.27 -5.60 7.82
CA GLU A 81 0.78 -6.47 8.89
C GLU A 81 -0.36 -7.27 9.54
N THR A 82 -1.50 -6.65 9.83
CA THR A 82 -2.66 -7.37 10.40
C THR A 82 -3.14 -8.48 9.46
N THR A 83 -3.29 -8.18 8.17
CA THR A 83 -3.62 -9.21 7.16
C THR A 83 -2.52 -10.27 7.02
N ALA A 84 -1.28 -10.01 7.44
CA ALA A 84 -0.24 -11.05 7.52
C ALA A 84 -0.54 -12.11 8.55
N LEU A 85 -1.07 -11.66 9.68
CA LEU A 85 -1.28 -12.47 10.85
C LEU A 85 -2.60 -13.23 10.76
N GLU A 86 -3.54 -12.78 9.92
CA GLU A 86 -4.83 -13.45 9.67
C GLU A 86 -4.71 -14.61 8.63
N LEU A 87 -3.79 -14.52 7.67
CA LEU A 87 -3.55 -15.58 6.67
C LEU A 87 -3.09 -16.96 7.20
N PRO A 88 -2.36 -17.12 8.33
CA PRO A 88 -2.05 -18.45 8.85
C PRO A 88 -3.29 -19.26 9.31
N GLU A 89 -4.47 -18.65 9.52
CA GLU A 89 -5.65 -19.38 10.00
C GLU A 89 -6.57 -19.90 8.88
N GLU A 90 -6.69 -19.20 7.74
CA GLU A 90 -7.57 -19.63 6.64
C GLU A 90 -6.99 -20.77 5.77
N GLU A 91 -5.66 -20.84 5.60
CA GLU A 91 -5.03 -21.97 4.89
C GLU A 91 -5.04 -23.27 5.71
N ALA A 92 -5.06 -23.19 7.04
CA ALA A 92 -5.18 -24.35 7.93
C ALA A 92 -6.61 -24.89 8.04
N ALA A 93 -7.63 -24.07 7.75
CA ALA A 93 -9.04 -24.47 7.78
C ALA A 93 -9.52 -25.14 6.47
N MET A 94 -8.71 -25.09 5.41
CA MET A 94 -9.02 -25.68 4.10
C MET A 94 -8.18 -26.94 3.75
N ALA A 95 -7.31 -27.39 4.66
CA ALA A 95 -6.53 -28.62 4.55
C ALA A 95 -7.08 -29.72 5.47
#